data_AF-A0A969WN17-F1
#
_entry.id   AF-A0A969WN17-F1
#
_cell.length_a   1.000
_cell.length_b   1.000
_cell.length_c   1.000
_cell.angle_alpha   90.00
_cell.angle_beta   90.00
_cell.angle_gamma   90.00
#
_symmetry.space_group_name_H-M   'P 1'
#
loop_
_entity.id
_entity.type
_entity.pdbx_description
1 polymer ?
#
loop_
_entity_poly.entity_id
_entity_poly.type
_entity_poly.pdbx_seq_one_letter_code
_entity_poly.pdbx_strand_id
1 'polypeptide(L)'
;MKRLSSFVLTISIFVFLTSCSSSIPCANTDFQDSKNNLRAFGQAHSSREELAKEMAIIDAKQKLGEKLSAYIEENFKNQTLVEDEGYEQALRIAQKTIMRDIAIICSSTKKQKGVYYAYVGLDIEVKNMESVIKKTKLQIEDR
;
A
#
# COMPACT_ATOMS: atom_id res chain seq x y z
N MET A 1 58.67 3.43 -41.69
CA MET A 1 57.88 4.64 -41.38
C MET A 1 56.50 4.53 -42.05
N LYS A 2 55.46 5.09 -41.39
CA LYS A 2 54.04 5.21 -41.82
C LYS A 2 53.24 3.89 -41.72
N ARG A 3 52.58 3.56 -40.60
CA ARG A 3 51.35 4.13 -39.98
C ARG A 3 50.23 4.39 -41.00
N LEU A 4 49.24 3.51 -41.00
CA LEU A 4 47.82 3.80 -41.31
C LEU A 4 47.02 2.58 -40.78
N SER A 5 46.43 2.75 -39.61
CA SER A 5 44.97 2.95 -39.49
C SER A 5 44.20 1.63 -39.51
N SER A 6 44.46 0.78 -38.51
CA SER A 6 43.50 -0.24 -38.08
C SER A 6 42.76 0.30 -36.85
N PHE A 7 42.16 1.47 -37.03
CA PHE A 7 41.14 2.02 -36.14
C PHE A 7 39.79 1.64 -36.75
N VAL A 8 38.79 1.40 -35.90
CA VAL A 8 37.38 1.22 -36.27
C VAL A 8 36.99 -0.20 -36.69
N LEU A 9 37.07 -1.14 -35.74
CA LEU A 9 36.07 -2.22 -35.69
C LEU A 9 35.70 -2.61 -34.26
N THR A 10 35.65 -1.62 -33.38
CA THR A 10 34.86 -1.66 -32.14
C THR A 10 33.50 -1.03 -32.42
N ILE A 11 32.72 -1.66 -33.31
CA ILE A 11 31.27 -1.44 -33.34
C ILE A 11 30.72 -2.26 -32.17
N SER A 12 30.99 -1.78 -30.96
CA SER A 12 30.21 -2.14 -29.79
C SER A 12 28.83 -1.55 -30.03
N ILE A 13 27.94 -2.34 -30.60
CA ILE A 13 26.51 -2.08 -30.63
C ILE A 13 26.06 -2.12 -29.17
N PHE A 14 26.28 -1.02 -28.44
CA PHE A 14 25.56 -0.71 -27.23
C PHE A 14 24.12 -0.49 -27.65
N VAL A 15 23.36 -1.59 -27.73
CA VAL A 15 21.90 -1.55 -27.70
C VAL A 15 21.56 -1.00 -26.32
N PHE A 16 21.51 0.33 -26.22
CA PHE A 16 20.83 1.00 -25.13
C PHE A 16 19.35 0.64 -25.29
N LEU A 17 18.97 -0.50 -24.72
CA LEU A 17 17.60 -0.77 -24.28
C LEU A 17 17.30 0.28 -23.22
N THR A 18 17.01 1.51 -23.67
CA THR A 18 16.38 2.51 -22.82
C THR A 18 15.03 1.93 -22.45
N SER A 19 14.96 1.30 -21.29
CA SER A 19 13.71 0.82 -20.72
C SER A 19 12.77 2.01 -20.63
N CYS A 20 11.76 2.06 -21.49
CA CYS A 20 10.62 2.95 -21.31
C CYS A 20 9.95 2.55 -20.00
N SER A 21 10.32 3.18 -18.89
CA SER A 21 9.59 3.03 -17.63
C SER A 21 8.27 3.78 -17.80
N SER A 22 7.22 3.07 -18.20
CA SER A 22 5.85 3.55 -18.03
C SER A 22 5.63 3.72 -16.53
N SER A 23 5.80 4.94 -16.00
CA SER A 23 5.58 5.22 -14.58
C SER A 23 4.09 5.03 -14.27
N ILE A 24 3.79 3.98 -13.52
CA ILE A 24 2.45 3.75 -12.98
C ILE A 24 2.20 4.83 -11.91
N PRO A 25 1.14 5.65 -12.01
CA PRO A 25 0.83 6.63 -10.97
C PRO A 25 0.53 5.93 -9.64
N CYS A 26 0.92 6.54 -8.52
CA CYS A 26 0.71 5.98 -7.19
C CYS A 26 1.36 4.58 -7.06
N ALA A 27 2.60 4.41 -7.50
CA ALA A 27 3.29 3.14 -7.36
C ALA A 27 3.81 2.95 -5.94
N ASN A 28 3.94 1.69 -5.51
CA ASN A 28 4.58 1.31 -4.23
C ASN A 28 5.99 1.92 -4.08
N THR A 29 6.70 2.13 -5.19
CA THR A 29 8.04 2.73 -5.23
C THR A 29 8.04 4.19 -4.78
N ASP A 30 6.93 4.89 -4.96
CA ASP A 30 6.82 6.32 -4.68
C ASP A 30 6.48 6.57 -3.20
N PHE A 31 5.92 5.56 -2.52
CA PHE A 31 5.32 5.69 -1.20
C PHE A 31 5.48 4.40 -0.38
N GLN A 32 6.62 4.27 0.29
CA GLN A 32 6.90 3.11 1.16
C GLN A 32 6.23 3.22 2.52
N ASP A 33 6.00 2.08 3.16
CA ASP A 33 5.56 2.02 4.56
C ASP A 33 6.57 2.71 5.48
N SER A 34 6.11 3.18 6.63
CA SER A 34 6.96 3.75 7.67
C SER A 34 6.63 3.13 9.02
N LYS A 35 7.47 3.36 10.03
CA LYS A 35 7.24 2.84 11.39
C LYS A 35 5.83 3.14 11.93
N ASN A 36 5.25 4.27 11.54
CA ASN A 36 3.97 4.75 12.08
C ASN A 36 2.82 4.67 11.08
N ASN A 37 3.08 4.39 9.80
CA ASN A 37 2.06 4.42 8.76
C ASN A 37 2.17 3.21 7.84
N LEU A 38 1.03 2.57 7.58
CA LEU A 38 0.91 1.55 6.55
C LEU A 38 0.29 2.18 5.30
N ARG A 39 0.80 1.81 4.14
CA ARG A 39 0.34 2.34 2.84
C ARG A 39 -0.06 1.23 1.91
N ALA A 40 -1.12 1.44 1.14
CA ALA A 40 -1.57 0.47 0.15
C ALA A 40 -2.08 1.15 -1.10
N PHE A 41 -1.89 0.47 -2.24
CA PHE A 41 -2.17 1.02 -3.55
C PHE A 41 -3.14 0.12 -4.30
N GLY A 42 -4.20 0.72 -4.78
CA GLY A 42 -5.23 0.07 -5.55
C GLY A 42 -5.25 0.57 -6.99
N GLN A 43 -5.64 -0.32 -7.89
CA GLN A 43 -5.82 0.00 -9.30
C GLN A 43 -7.08 -0.67 -9.83
N ALA A 44 -7.81 0.02 -10.69
CA ALA A 44 -8.96 -0.55 -11.36
C ALA A 44 -9.21 0.15 -12.69
N HIS A 45 -10.08 -0.44 -13.50
CA HIS A 45 -10.49 0.14 -14.76
C HIS A 45 -11.98 -0.07 -15.02
N SER A 46 -12.60 0.88 -15.72
CA SER A 46 -14.02 0.84 -16.08
C SER A 46 -14.33 1.76 -17.25
N SER A 47 -15.45 1.54 -17.94
CA SER A 47 -16.00 2.49 -18.92
C SER A 47 -16.52 3.77 -18.26
N ARG A 48 -16.73 3.76 -16.94
CA ARG A 48 -17.19 4.91 -16.14
C ARG A 48 -16.07 5.34 -15.19
N GLU A 49 -15.74 6.62 -15.20
CA GLU A 49 -14.64 7.18 -14.41
C GLU A 49 -14.82 6.95 -12.91
N GLU A 50 -15.99 7.31 -12.37
CA GLU A 50 -16.29 7.16 -10.94
C GLU A 50 -16.25 5.70 -10.49
N LEU A 51 -16.75 4.78 -11.32
CA LEU A 51 -16.70 3.35 -11.01
C LEU A 51 -15.26 2.83 -10.98
N ALA A 52 -14.39 3.30 -11.89
CA ALA A 52 -12.98 2.95 -11.85
C ALA A 52 -12.32 3.45 -10.54
N LYS A 53 -12.62 4.69 -10.12
CA LYS A 53 -12.10 5.24 -8.86
C LYS A 53 -12.58 4.46 -7.65
N GLU A 54 -13.87 4.19 -7.54
CA GLU A 54 -14.44 3.42 -6.43
C GLU A 54 -13.83 2.02 -6.34
N MET A 55 -13.69 1.32 -7.46
CA MET A 55 -13.04 0.02 -7.49
C MET A 55 -11.56 0.09 -7.08
N ALA A 56 -10.83 1.13 -7.51
CA ALA A 56 -9.44 1.32 -7.09
C ALA A 56 -9.33 1.61 -5.59
N ILE A 57 -10.27 2.37 -5.00
CA ILE A 57 -10.34 2.59 -3.55
C ILE A 57 -10.61 1.26 -2.82
N ILE A 58 -11.52 0.43 -3.33
CA ILE A 58 -11.85 -0.88 -2.72
C ILE A 58 -10.61 -1.79 -2.75
N ASP A 59 -9.94 -1.89 -3.90
CA ASP A 59 -8.69 -2.67 -4.05
C ASP A 59 -7.61 -2.18 -3.07
N ALA A 60 -7.43 -0.86 -2.94
CA ALA A 60 -6.49 -0.28 -1.98
C ALA A 60 -6.87 -0.60 -0.54
N LYS A 61 -8.16 -0.50 -0.17
CA LYS A 61 -8.66 -0.81 1.19
C LYS A 61 -8.48 -2.27 1.55
N GLN A 62 -8.68 -3.19 0.61
CA GLN A 62 -8.46 -4.62 0.84
C GLN A 62 -7.00 -4.89 1.18
N LYS A 63 -6.07 -4.41 0.34
CA LYS A 63 -4.62 -4.54 0.57
C LYS A 63 -4.18 -3.88 1.87
N LEU A 64 -4.75 -2.74 2.22
CA LEU A 64 -4.48 -2.06 3.48
C LEU A 64 -4.95 -2.89 4.68
N GLY A 65 -6.13 -3.52 4.57
CA GLY A 65 -6.66 -4.43 5.59
C GLY A 65 -5.78 -5.66 5.80
N GLU A 66 -5.25 -6.24 4.72
CA GLU A 66 -4.27 -7.34 4.77
C GLU A 66 -2.99 -6.90 5.50
N LYS A 67 -2.41 -5.75 5.11
CA LYS A 67 -1.23 -5.18 5.78
C LYS A 67 -1.47 -4.89 7.25
N LEU A 68 -2.60 -4.29 7.60
CA LEU A 68 -2.97 -4.01 8.98
C LEU A 68 -3.12 -5.29 9.78
N SER A 69 -3.70 -6.35 9.20
CA SER A 69 -3.85 -7.64 9.87
C SER A 69 -2.50 -8.28 10.14
N ALA A 70 -1.58 -8.24 9.18
CA ALA A 70 -0.20 -8.70 9.35
C ALA A 70 0.54 -7.89 10.43
N TYR A 71 0.39 -6.56 10.44
CA TYR A 71 0.95 -5.69 11.48
C TYR A 71 0.42 -6.04 12.88
N ILE A 72 -0.89 -6.33 12.99
CA ILE A 72 -1.50 -6.77 14.25
C ILE A 72 -0.90 -8.09 14.72
N GLU A 73 -0.80 -9.06 13.81
CA GLU A 73 -0.26 -10.38 14.10
C GLU A 73 1.19 -10.30 14.57
N GLU A 74 2.00 -9.47 13.94
CA GLU A 74 3.43 -9.29 14.29
C GLU A 74 3.63 -8.57 15.63
N ASN A 75 2.81 -7.55 15.93
CA ASN A 75 3.08 -6.64 17.05
C ASN A 75 2.22 -6.87 18.29
N PHE A 76 1.05 -7.50 18.15
CA PHE A 76 0.06 -7.58 19.22
C PHE A 76 -0.50 -8.98 19.48
N LYS A 77 -0.23 -9.98 18.65
CA LYS A 77 -0.72 -11.33 18.91
C LYS A 77 -0.09 -11.87 20.18
N ASN A 78 -0.94 -12.26 21.14
CA ASN A 78 -0.51 -12.74 22.44
C ASN A 78 0.31 -14.04 22.26
N GLN A 79 1.53 -14.08 22.83
CA GLN A 79 2.36 -15.30 22.84
C GLN A 79 1.89 -16.33 23.89
N THR A 80 0.83 -16.04 24.62
CA THR A 80 0.29 -16.92 25.65
C THR A 80 -0.56 -18.04 25.05
N LEU A 81 -0.40 -19.26 25.57
CA LEU A 81 -1.14 -20.45 25.13
C LEU A 81 -2.66 -20.41 25.41
N VAL A 82 -3.14 -19.42 26.15
CA VAL A 82 -4.55 -19.25 26.50
C VAL A 82 -5.09 -18.02 25.77
N GLU A 83 -6.16 -18.21 25.00
CA GLU A 83 -6.89 -17.11 24.32
C GLU A 83 -7.57 -16.21 25.37
N ASP A 84 -7.24 -14.91 25.36
CA ASP A 84 -7.95 -13.87 26.12
C ASP A 84 -8.99 -13.25 25.19
N GLU A 85 -10.24 -13.69 25.29
CA GLU A 85 -11.35 -13.21 24.45
C GLU A 85 -11.54 -11.68 24.53
N GLY A 86 -11.30 -11.08 25.71
CA GLY A 86 -11.41 -9.63 25.91
C GLY A 86 -10.32 -8.87 25.15
N TYR A 87 -9.10 -9.42 25.13
CA TYR A 87 -8.01 -8.88 24.34
C TYR A 87 -8.26 -9.01 22.83
N GLU A 88 -8.73 -10.16 22.35
CA GLU A 88 -9.09 -10.36 20.94
C GLU A 88 -10.22 -9.42 20.49
N GLN A 89 -11.20 -9.17 21.36
CA GLN A 89 -12.24 -8.18 21.08
C GLN A 89 -11.67 -6.76 21.03
N ALA A 90 -10.75 -6.40 21.92
CA ALA A 90 -10.06 -5.11 21.90
C ALA A 90 -9.24 -4.91 20.61
N LEU A 91 -8.56 -5.96 20.13
CA LEU A 91 -7.84 -5.94 18.85
C LEU A 91 -8.78 -5.67 17.67
N ARG A 92 -9.91 -6.38 17.60
CA ARG A 92 -10.92 -6.17 16.54
C ARG A 92 -11.50 -4.76 16.56
N ILE A 93 -11.74 -4.19 17.74
CA ILE A 93 -12.22 -2.81 17.89
C ILE A 93 -11.14 -1.81 17.46
N ALA A 94 -9.89 -2.03 17.85
CA ALA A 94 -8.77 -1.20 17.45
C ALA A 94 -8.58 -1.19 15.92
N GLN A 95 -8.62 -2.36 15.29
CA GLN A 95 -8.54 -2.50 13.83
C GLN A 95 -9.65 -1.71 13.14
N LYS A 96 -10.91 -1.85 13.58
CA LYS A 96 -12.05 -1.10 13.02
C LYS A 96 -11.93 0.40 13.22
N THR A 97 -11.38 0.83 14.36
CA THR A 97 -11.20 2.25 14.70
C THR A 97 -10.17 2.87 13.78
N ILE A 98 -9.01 2.25 13.65
CA ILE A 98 -7.91 2.74 12.81
C ILE A 98 -8.33 2.78 11.35
N MET A 99 -9.06 1.76 10.85
CA MET A 99 -9.58 1.71 9.47
C MET A 99 -10.58 2.83 9.12
N ARG A 100 -11.07 3.61 10.10
CA ARG A 100 -11.90 4.80 9.82
C ARG A 100 -11.06 6.01 9.42
N ASP A 101 -9.80 6.07 9.85
CA ASP A 101 -8.92 7.22 9.69
C ASP A 101 -7.98 7.07 8.48
N ILE A 102 -8.47 6.40 7.42
CA ILE A 102 -7.70 6.20 6.19
C ILE A 102 -7.63 7.51 5.40
N ALA A 103 -6.41 7.95 5.09
CA ALA A 103 -6.14 9.09 4.23
C ALA A 103 -5.86 8.65 2.78
N ILE A 104 -6.36 9.40 1.80
CA ILE A 104 -5.94 9.25 0.39
C ILE A 104 -4.68 10.10 0.19
N ILE A 105 -3.55 9.46 -0.11
CA ILE A 105 -2.26 10.13 -0.33
C ILE A 105 -1.95 10.36 -1.81
N CYS A 106 -2.58 9.58 -2.69
CA CYS A 106 -2.41 9.70 -4.13
C CYS A 106 -3.70 9.26 -4.82
N SER A 107 -4.10 9.98 -5.87
CA SER A 107 -5.21 9.60 -6.74
C SER A 107 -4.92 10.09 -8.15
N SER A 108 -5.02 9.18 -9.12
CA SER A 108 -4.82 9.49 -10.53
C SER A 108 -5.81 8.69 -11.35
N THR A 109 -6.44 9.32 -12.34
CA THR A 109 -7.29 8.63 -13.30
C THR A 109 -6.90 9.04 -14.72
N LYS A 110 -6.73 8.06 -15.60
CA LYS A 110 -6.33 8.27 -17.00
C LYS A 110 -7.32 7.56 -17.92
N LYS A 111 -7.79 8.25 -18.96
CA LYS A 111 -8.63 7.65 -19.99
C LYS A 111 -7.76 7.17 -21.15
N GLN A 112 -7.85 5.89 -21.50
CA GLN A 112 -7.14 5.28 -22.62
C GLN A 112 -8.10 4.39 -23.42
N LYS A 113 -8.22 4.65 -24.73
CA LYS A 113 -9.08 3.88 -25.65
C LYS A 113 -10.53 3.71 -25.14
N GLY A 114 -11.10 4.75 -24.54
CA GLY A 114 -12.48 4.73 -24.03
C GLY A 114 -12.65 4.08 -22.65
N VAL A 115 -11.58 3.60 -22.03
CA VAL A 115 -11.57 3.01 -20.68
C VAL A 115 -10.85 3.95 -19.72
N TYR A 116 -11.41 4.15 -18.52
CA TYR A 116 -10.76 4.85 -17.43
C TYR A 116 -9.94 3.88 -16.59
N TYR A 117 -8.70 4.22 -16.32
CA TYR A 117 -7.78 3.52 -15.43
C TYR A 117 -7.54 4.41 -14.21
N ALA A 118 -7.93 3.95 -13.03
CA ALA A 118 -7.77 4.66 -11.78
C ALA A 118 -6.70 4.00 -10.92
N TYR A 119 -5.92 4.82 -10.23
CA TYR A 119 -4.85 4.45 -9.30
C TYR A 119 -5.05 5.26 -8.03
N VAL A 120 -5.08 4.59 -6.88
CA VAL A 120 -5.30 5.23 -5.57
C VAL A 120 -4.29 4.71 -4.57
N GLY A 121 -3.63 5.62 -3.85
CA GLY A 121 -2.82 5.32 -2.68
C GLY A 121 -3.53 5.72 -1.40
N LEU A 122 -3.58 4.81 -0.44
CA LEU A 122 -4.13 5.00 0.90
C LEU A 122 -3.02 4.92 1.94
N ASP A 123 -3.17 5.67 3.03
CA ASP A 123 -2.29 5.73 4.19
C ASP A 123 -3.12 5.64 5.47
N ILE A 124 -2.58 4.97 6.48
CA ILE A 124 -3.23 4.80 7.77
C ILE A 124 -2.17 4.85 8.89
N GLU A 125 -2.44 5.65 9.91
CA GLU A 125 -1.56 5.77 11.06
C GLU A 125 -1.81 4.63 12.06
N VAL A 126 -0.78 3.85 12.35
CA VAL A 126 -0.83 2.71 13.29
C VAL A 126 -0.23 3.02 14.66
N LYS A 127 0.39 4.20 14.83
CA LYS A 127 1.06 4.62 16.07
C LYS A 127 0.15 4.55 17.31
N ASN A 128 -1.14 4.84 17.15
CA ASN A 128 -2.08 4.92 18.26
C ASN A 128 -2.74 3.58 18.59
N MET A 129 -2.38 2.49 17.89
CA MET A 129 -3.04 1.19 18.03
C MET A 129 -2.99 0.64 19.46
N GLU A 130 -1.81 0.68 20.08
CA GLU A 130 -1.64 0.22 21.46
C GLU A 130 -2.49 1.03 22.45
N SER A 131 -2.60 2.35 22.25
CA SER A 131 -3.46 3.19 23.08
C SER A 131 -4.94 2.84 22.91
N VAL A 132 -5.39 2.47 21.71
CA VAL A 132 -6.78 2.05 21.49
C VAL A 132 -7.04 0.72 22.19
N ILE A 133 -6.14 -0.25 22.04
CA ILE A 133 -6.25 -1.56 22.69
C ILE A 133 -6.33 -1.41 24.22
N LYS A 134 -5.43 -0.63 24.84
CA LYS A 134 -5.44 -0.39 26.30
C LYS A 134 -6.73 0.26 26.79
N LYS A 135 -7.23 1.27 26.06
CA LYS A 135 -8.50 1.94 26.41
C LYS A 135 -9.68 0.99 26.30
N THR A 136 -9.71 0.14 25.28
CA THR A 136 -10.81 -0.81 25.08
C THR A 136 -10.81 -1.94 26.10
N LYS A 137 -9.64 -2.46 26.50
CA LYS A 137 -9.55 -3.50 27.54
C LYS A 137 -10.16 -3.04 28.87
N LEU A 138 -9.80 -1.84 29.33
CA LEU A 138 -10.34 -1.26 30.57
C LEU A 138 -11.88 -1.14 30.55
N GLN A 139 -12.46 -0.83 29.38
CA GLN A 139 -13.91 -0.72 29.24
C GLN A 139 -14.66 -2.07 29.22
N ILE A 140 -13.96 -3.16 28.89
CA ILE A 140 -14.54 -4.51 28.87
C ILE A 140 -14.50 -5.12 30.28
N GLU A 141 -13.45 -4.85 31.07
CA GLU A 141 -13.30 -5.34 32.44
C GLU A 141 -14.25 -4.66 33.45
N ASP A 142 -14.73 -3.44 33.14
CA ASP A 142 -15.70 -2.69 33.96
C ASP A 142 -17.17 -3.08 33.70
N ARG A 143 -17.44 -4.09 32.86
CA ARG A 143 -18.80 -4.60 32.54
C ARG A 143 -19.04 -6.00 33.07
#